data_AF-A0A1M7TYQ8-F1
#
_entry.id   AF-A0A1M7TYQ8-F1
#
_cell.length_a   1.000
_cell.length_b   1.000
_cell.length_c   1.000
_cell.angle_alpha   90.00
_cell.angle_beta   90.00
_cell.angle_gamma   90.00
#
_symmetry.space_group_name_H-M   'P 1'
#
loop_
_entity.id
_entity.type
_entity.pdbx_description
1 polymer ?
#
loop_
_entity_poly.entity_id
_entity_poly.type
_entity_poly.pdbx_seq_one_letter_code
_entity_poly.pdbx_strand_id
1 'polypeptide(L)' 'MQIADAPGRGVPGTGELDLVRHLRRLEDVGHGGWVALEHLPGEGDPFAWLPRERRAAD' A
#
# COMPACT_ATOMS: atom_id res chain seq x y z
N MET A 1 3.93 3.21 10.26
CA MET A 1 2.51 2.81 10.09
C MET A 1 2.47 1.54 9.25
N GLN A 2 1.48 0.68 9.44
CA GLN A 2 1.25 -0.51 8.61
C GLN A 2 -0.11 -0.42 7.94
N ILE A 3 -0.21 -0.92 6.70
CA ILE A 3 -1.44 -0.96 5.92
C ILE A 3 -1.61 -2.32 5.25
N ALA A 4 -2.85 -2.67 4.97
CA ALA A 4 -3.21 -3.80 4.11
C ALA A 4 -4.51 -3.47 3.39
N ASP A 5 -4.80 -4.21 2.34
CA ASP A 5 -6.09 -4.09 1.67
C ASP A 5 -7.23 -4.59 2.59
N ALA A 6 -8.43 -4.04 2.45
CA ALA A 6 -9.57 -4.44 3.27
C ALA A 6 -10.89 -4.39 2.47
N PRO A 7 -11.85 -5.29 2.77
CA PRO A 7 -11.76 -6.38 3.75
C PRO A 7 -10.79 -7.49 3.35
N GLY A 8 -10.41 -8.36 4.29
CA GLY A 8 -9.68 -9.61 4.02
C GLY A 8 -8.15 -9.57 4.16
N ARG A 9 -7.51 -8.39 4.24
CA ARG A 9 -6.04 -8.27 4.43
C ARG A 9 -5.25 -8.98 3.32
N GLY A 10 -5.82 -9.09 2.12
CA GLY A 10 -5.19 -9.70 0.95
C GLY A 10 -4.16 -8.79 0.28
N VAL A 11 -3.59 -9.26 -0.82
CA VAL A 11 -2.73 -8.43 -1.68
C VAL A 11 -3.52 -7.19 -2.16
N PRO A 12 -2.88 -6.02 -2.29
CA PRO A 12 -3.53 -4.82 -2.82
C PRO A 12 -4.31 -5.05 -4.12
N GLY A 13 -5.58 -4.63 -4.12
CA GLY A 13 -6.53 -4.82 -5.22
C GLY A 13 -7.49 -6.02 -5.06
N THR A 14 -7.45 -6.73 -3.93
CA THR A 14 -8.38 -7.86 -3.64
C THR A 14 -9.51 -7.49 -2.69
N GLY A 15 -9.34 -6.39 -1.94
CA GLY A 15 -10.38 -5.75 -1.14
C GLY A 15 -11.02 -4.58 -1.88
N GLU A 16 -11.51 -3.63 -1.11
CA GLU A 16 -12.28 -2.46 -1.57
C GLU A 16 -11.58 -1.13 -1.24
N LEU A 17 -10.45 -1.14 -0.52
CA LEU A 17 -9.76 0.09 -0.15
C LEU A 17 -8.98 0.68 -1.33
N ASP A 18 -9.20 1.97 -1.58
CA ASP A 18 -8.34 2.77 -2.44
C ASP A 18 -7.06 3.17 -1.68
N LEU A 19 -6.12 2.24 -1.61
CA LEU A 19 -4.84 2.43 -0.91
C LEU A 19 -4.04 3.62 -1.47
N VAL A 20 -4.12 3.90 -2.78
CA VAL A 20 -3.40 5.02 -3.40
C VAL A 20 -3.93 6.35 -2.87
N ARG A 21 -5.26 6.51 -2.79
CA ARG A 21 -5.87 7.72 -2.20
C ARG A 21 -5.47 7.90 -0.74
N HIS A 22 -5.42 6.83 0.04
CA HIS A 22 -5.03 6.92 1.45
C HIS A 22 -3.55 7.28 1.62
N LEU A 23 -2.65 6.71 0.81
CA LEU A 23 -1.23 7.09 0.81
C LEU A 23 -1.04 8.58 0.45
N ARG A 24 -1.74 9.08 -0.58
CA ARG A 24 -1.72 10.51 -0.92
C ARG A 24 -2.19 11.38 0.25
N ARG A 25 -3.26 10.95 0.94
CA ARG A 25 -3.76 11.68 2.11
C ARG A 25 -2.73 11.74 3.23
N LEU A 26 -1.96 10.67 3.44
CA LEU A 26 -0.86 10.65 4.42
C LEU A 26 0.24 11.63 4.04
N GLU A 27 0.61 11.70 2.77
CA GLU A 27 1.55 12.71 2.25
C GLU A 27 1.03 14.14 2.46
N ASP A 28 -0.23 14.40 2.13
CA ASP A 28 -0.86 15.72 2.25
C ASP A 28 -0.88 16.25 3.70
N VAL A 29 -0.99 15.35 4.69
CA VAL A 29 -0.97 15.72 6.11
C VAL A 29 0.44 15.73 6.72
N GLY A 30 1.47 15.55 5.89
CA GLY A 30 2.87 15.63 6.29
C GLY A 30 3.38 14.37 7.02
N HIS A 31 2.81 13.19 6.75
CA HIS A 31 3.35 11.95 7.31
C HIS A 31 4.72 11.63 6.70
N GLY A 32 5.79 11.89 7.47
CA GLY A 32 7.17 11.60 7.05
C GLY A 32 7.71 10.24 7.50
N GLY A 33 6.88 9.39 8.10
CA GLY A 33 7.28 8.07 8.59
C GLY A 33 7.11 6.96 7.54
N TRP A 34 7.71 5.80 7.82
CA TRP A 34 7.55 4.62 6.97
C TRP A 34 6.12 4.07 7.00
N VAL A 35 5.64 3.64 5.82
CA VAL A 35 4.41 2.88 5.65
C VAL A 35 4.76 1.49 5.13
N ALA A 36 4.53 0.47 5.95
CA ALA A 36 4.78 -0.92 5.61
C ALA A 36 3.50 -1.58 5.07
N LEU A 37 3.65 -2.39 4.02
CA LEU A 37 2.58 -3.20 3.46
C LEU A 37 2.52 -4.56 4.17
N GLU A 38 1.49 -4.80 4.98
CA GLU A 38 1.34 -5.96 5.87
C GLU A 38 0.13 -6.82 5.50
N HIS A 39 0.21 -7.46 4.34
CA HIS A 39 -0.84 -8.33 3.81
C HIS A 39 -0.60 -9.82 4.12
N LEU A 40 -1.65 -10.64 4.00
CA LEU A 40 -1.55 -12.10 3.98
C LEU A 40 -0.82 -12.56 2.71
N PRO A 41 -0.06 -13.66 2.75
CA PRO A 41 0.66 -14.17 1.58
C PRO A 41 -0.25 -14.29 0.35
N GLY A 42 0.28 -13.92 -0.81
CA GLY A 42 -0.40 -14.02 -2.10
C GLY A 42 0.63 -14.22 -3.21
N GLU A 43 0.14 -14.38 -4.43
CA GLU A 43 0.98 -14.59 -5.61
C GLU A 43 1.36 -13.27 -6.30
N GLY A 44 2.51 -13.25 -6.97
CA GLY A 44 2.98 -12.08 -7.72
C GLY A 44 3.79 -11.07 -6.90
N ASP A 45 4.16 -9.96 -7.55
CA ASP A 45 4.85 -8.84 -6.90
C ASP A 45 3.86 -8.04 -6.03
N PRO A 46 4.03 -7.99 -4.70
CA PRO A 46 3.11 -7.29 -3.80
C PRO A 46 3.07 -5.78 -4.01
N PHE A 47 4.03 -5.22 -4.75
CA PHE A 47 4.07 -3.80 -5.10
C PHE A 47 3.61 -3.50 -6.53
N ALA A 48 3.16 -4.50 -7.31
CA ALA A 48 2.72 -4.31 -8.71
C ALA A 48 1.68 -3.19 -8.90
N TRP A 49 0.81 -2.98 -7.91
CA TRP A 49 -0.21 -1.93 -7.87
C TRP A 49 0.34 -0.51 -7.73
N LEU A 50 1.55 -0.36 -7.19
CA LEU A 50 2.18 0.94 -6.97
C LEU A 50 3.06 1.28 -8.18
N PRO A 51 2.93 2.48 -8.79
CA PRO A 51 3.82 2.91 -9.88
C PRO A 51 5.28 2.80 -9.46
N ARG A 52 6.16 2.41 -10.38
CA ARG A 52 7.57 2.14 -10.07
C ARG A 52 8.28 3.36 -9.50
N GLU A 53 7.90 4.56 -9.95
CA GLU A 53 8.43 5.86 -9.51
C GLU A 53 8.08 6.18 -8.05
N ARG A 54 7.09 5.47 -7.48
CA ARG A 54 6.59 5.64 -6.12
C ARG A 54 7.05 4.52 -5.18
N ARG A 55 7.71 3.49 -5.71
CA ARG A 55 8.40 2.48 -4.90
C ARG A 55 9.74 3.07 -4.49
N ALA A 56 10.15 2.90 -3.24
CA ALA A 56 11.50 3.30 -2.85
C ALA A 56 12.51 2.57 -3.75
N ALA A 57 13.42 3.33 -4.36
CA ALA A 57 14.59 2.75 -4.99
C ALA A 57 15.58 2.40 -3.88
N ASP A 58 16.15 1.20 -3.96
CA ASP A 58 17.34 0.84 -3.19
C ASP A 58 18.51 1.78 -3.55
#